data_AF-A0A959G017-F1
#
_entry.id   AF-A0A959G017-F1
#
_cell.length_a   1.000
_cell.length_b   1.000
_cell.length_c   1.000
_cell.angle_alpha   90.00
_cell.angle_beta   90.00
_cell.angle_gamma   90.00
#
_symmetry.space_group_name_H-M   'P 1'
#
loop_
_entity.id
_entity.type
_entity.pdbx_description
1 polymer ?
#
loop_
_entity_poly.entity_id
_entity_poly.type
_entity_poly.pdbx_seq_one_letter_code
_entity_poly.pdbx_strand_id
1 'polypeptide(L)'
;QSIRLIIVNMFNYTNFKKNQMHHPAAFLIPLLTLLMVACDSGESPQGKSAGSMELPPNNLVDAPEIVNPLFAPNQGVLRGVDFSSTKTEVKASEKAELLKEEGSSLLYTLDLNPIDFADITYTFGPTNLDRIIVDIYTENLESAANYQELLESFFNAKYKDRTELWDGAEEGALFTANIINADDEESPGLVLIWEEVAEE
;
A
#
# COMPACT_ATOMS: atom_id res chain seq x y z
N GLN A 1 -37.88 -4.16 5.63
CA GLN A 1 -36.43 -4.31 5.40
C GLN A 1 -35.74 -3.50 6.48
N SER A 2 -35.06 -4.16 7.42
CA SER A 2 -34.36 -3.50 8.52
C SER A 2 -32.99 -3.03 8.04
N ILE A 3 -32.73 -1.73 8.15
CA ILE A 3 -31.41 -1.13 7.94
C ILE A 3 -30.61 -1.38 9.22
N ARG A 4 -29.56 -2.20 9.15
CA ARG A 4 -28.56 -2.32 10.21
C ARG A 4 -27.44 -1.31 9.91
N LEU A 5 -27.48 -0.20 10.63
CA LEU A 5 -26.41 0.80 10.62
C LEU A 5 -25.32 0.31 11.59
N ILE A 6 -24.26 -0.30 11.07
CA ILE A 6 -23.06 -0.60 11.86
C ILE A 6 -22.15 0.63 11.76
N ILE A 7 -22.00 1.35 12.88
CA ILE A 7 -21.05 2.44 13.02
C ILE A 7 -19.72 1.80 13.37
N VAL A 8 -18.81 1.68 12.40
CA VAL A 8 -17.42 1.31 12.65
C VAL A 8 -16.67 2.56 13.12
N ASN A 9 -16.20 2.51 14.36
CA ASN A 9 -15.37 3.54 14.97
C ASN A 9 -13.97 3.53 14.33
N MET A 10 -13.69 4.46 13.43
CA MET A 10 -12.30 4.79 13.06
C MET A 10 -11.64 5.52 14.24
N PHE A 11 -10.98 4.79 15.14
CA PHE A 11 -10.10 5.39 16.15
C PHE A 11 -8.62 5.08 15.85
N ASN A 12 -7.96 6.10 15.30
CA ASN A 12 -6.56 6.49 15.53
C ASN A 12 -5.43 5.46 15.34
N TYR A 13 -4.93 5.35 14.12
CA TYR A 13 -3.52 5.04 13.84
C TYR A 13 -2.74 6.32 13.46
N THR A 14 -2.57 7.23 14.42
CA THR A 14 -1.65 8.37 14.28
C THR A 14 -0.93 8.65 15.60
N ASN A 15 -0.07 7.74 16.06
CA ASN A 15 0.91 8.06 17.11
C ASN A 15 2.12 7.11 17.07
N PHE A 16 2.91 7.15 15.98
CA PHE A 16 4.23 6.55 16.00
C PHE A 16 5.23 7.33 15.13
N LYS A 17 5.54 8.56 15.55
CA LYS A 17 6.83 9.28 15.37
C LYS A 17 6.62 10.77 15.64
N LYS A 18 6.61 11.15 16.92
CA LYS A 18 6.85 12.56 17.30
C LYS A 18 7.57 12.64 18.63
N ASN A 19 8.74 12.03 18.68
CA ASN A 19 9.81 12.46 19.57
C ASN A 19 11.00 12.78 18.68
N GLN A 20 11.35 14.07 18.60
CA GLN A 20 12.71 14.62 18.56
C GLN A 20 12.63 16.12 18.24
N MET A 21 13.06 16.92 19.23
CA MET A 21 13.73 18.22 19.14
C MET A 21 12.92 19.53 19.04
N HIS A 22 12.76 20.15 20.22
CA HIS A 22 12.68 21.60 20.43
C HIS A 22 14.03 22.10 20.99
N HIS A 23 14.78 22.93 20.26
CA HIS A 23 15.16 24.31 20.63
C HIS A 23 16.31 24.86 19.75
N PRO A 24 16.26 26.16 19.39
CA PRO A 24 17.29 26.82 18.60
C PRO A 24 18.34 27.47 19.50
N ALA A 25 19.62 27.30 19.16
CA ALA A 25 20.70 28.12 19.72
C ALA A 25 21.57 28.63 18.58
N ALA A 26 21.51 29.94 18.38
CA ALA A 26 22.36 30.71 17.49
C ALA A 26 23.81 30.69 18.00
N PHE A 27 24.77 30.46 17.10
CA PHE A 27 26.16 30.89 17.27
C PHE A 27 26.74 31.29 15.90
N LEU A 28 27.38 32.46 15.89
CA LEU A 28 27.94 33.19 14.75
C LEU A 28 29.48 33.01 14.68
N ILE A 29 29.99 32.86 13.44
CA ILE A 29 31.29 33.38 12.89
C ILE A 29 32.61 32.66 13.34
N PRO A 30 33.75 32.63 12.57
CA PRO A 30 34.07 33.01 11.17
C PRO A 30 34.79 31.94 10.29
N LEU A 31 34.77 32.22 8.98
CA LEU A 31 35.83 32.12 7.96
C LEU A 31 37.21 31.56 8.40
N LEU A 32 37.62 30.42 7.84
CA LEU A 32 39.02 29.93 7.87
C LEU A 32 39.43 29.37 6.50
N THR A 33 40.69 29.66 6.17
CA THR A 33 41.35 29.72 4.88
C THR A 33 41.61 28.36 4.21
N LEU A 34 41.58 28.40 2.88
CA LEU A 34 41.97 27.37 1.92
C LEU A 34 43.42 26.88 2.14
N LEU A 35 43.60 25.57 2.27
CA LEU A 35 44.88 24.87 2.11
C LEU A 35 44.70 23.82 1.01
N MET A 36 45.40 24.01 -0.10
CA MET A 36 45.58 22.97 -1.12
C MET A 36 46.57 21.93 -0.58
N VAL A 37 46.14 20.66 -0.53
CA VAL A 37 47.05 19.52 -0.42
C VAL A 37 46.74 18.58 -1.59
N ALA A 38 47.83 18.15 -2.23
CA ALA A 38 47.91 17.46 -3.50
C ALA A 38 47.28 16.05 -3.49
N CYS A 39 46.91 15.59 -4.69
CA CYS A 39 46.52 14.22 -5.00
C CYS A 39 47.55 13.21 -4.51
N ASP A 40 47.06 12.17 -3.83
CA ASP A 40 47.68 10.86 -3.87
C ASP A 40 46.61 9.82 -4.17
N SER A 41 46.95 8.91 -5.07
CA SER A 41 46.09 7.92 -5.70
C SER A 41 45.96 6.72 -4.78
N GLY A 42 44.82 6.59 -4.10
CA GLY A 42 44.44 5.39 -3.36
C GLY A 42 43.07 4.93 -3.85
N GLU A 43 43.03 3.72 -4.41
CA GLU A 43 41.86 3.05 -4.96
C GLU A 43 40.56 3.27 -4.18
N SER A 44 39.58 3.82 -4.88
CA SER A 44 38.18 3.85 -4.47
C SER A 44 37.64 2.42 -4.45
N PRO A 45 37.10 1.92 -3.32
CA PRO A 45 36.25 0.76 -3.35
C PRO A 45 35.02 1.14 -4.18
N GLN A 46 34.89 0.45 -5.31
CA GLN A 46 33.76 0.47 -6.23
C GLN A 46 32.45 0.75 -5.50
N GLY A 47 31.77 1.79 -5.99
CA GLY A 47 30.40 2.07 -5.66
C GLY A 47 29.58 0.79 -5.71
N LYS A 48 28.88 0.53 -4.60
CA LYS A 48 27.66 -0.24 -4.64
C LYS A 48 26.77 0.47 -5.65
N SER A 49 26.69 -0.09 -6.86
CA SER A 49 25.61 0.17 -7.78
C SER A 49 24.33 0.13 -6.94
N ALA A 50 23.57 1.23 -6.95
CA ALA A 50 22.16 1.15 -6.62
C ALA A 50 21.63 -0.05 -7.39
N GLY A 51 21.13 -1.05 -6.67
CA GLY A 51 20.59 -2.25 -7.28
C GLY A 51 19.51 -1.78 -8.24
N SER A 52 19.73 -1.98 -9.54
CA SER A 52 18.65 -1.90 -10.51
C SER A 52 17.56 -2.80 -9.97
N MET A 53 16.44 -2.20 -9.57
CA MET A 53 15.25 -2.95 -9.19
C MET A 53 14.75 -3.60 -10.47
N GLU A 54 15.32 -4.76 -10.79
CA GLU A 54 14.71 -5.66 -11.77
C GLU A 54 13.44 -6.16 -11.08
N LEU A 55 12.32 -5.59 -11.52
CA LEU A 55 10.98 -5.96 -11.09
C LEU A 55 10.56 -7.19 -11.90
N PRO A 56 9.75 -8.08 -11.30
CA PRO A 56 9.23 -9.23 -12.00
C PRO A 56 8.45 -8.76 -13.24
N PRO A 57 8.49 -9.54 -14.34
CA PRO A 57 7.66 -9.26 -15.50
C PRO A 57 6.20 -9.24 -15.06
N ASN A 58 5.46 -8.24 -15.57
CA ASN A 58 4.06 -7.99 -15.27
C ASN A 58 3.19 -9.11 -15.86
N ASN A 59 3.22 -10.29 -15.23
CA ASN A 59 2.46 -11.45 -15.61
C ASN A 59 1.08 -11.33 -14.97
N LEU A 60 0.03 -11.44 -15.79
CA LEU A 60 -1.32 -11.61 -15.30
C LEU A 60 -1.38 -12.96 -14.56
N VAL A 61 -1.32 -12.93 -13.22
CA VAL A 61 -1.46 -14.10 -12.36
C VAL A 61 -2.90 -14.19 -11.95
N ASP A 62 -3.64 -15.23 -12.34
CA ASP A 62 -5.03 -15.38 -11.91
C ASP A 62 -5.12 -15.52 -10.39
N ALA A 63 -6.04 -14.77 -9.79
CA ALA A 63 -6.31 -14.81 -8.36
C ALA A 63 -7.03 -16.13 -7.98
N PRO A 64 -6.73 -16.75 -6.83
CA PRO A 64 -7.50 -17.87 -6.32
C PRO A 64 -9.00 -17.54 -6.22
N GLU A 65 -9.88 -18.52 -6.41
CA GLU A 65 -11.33 -18.31 -6.55
C GLU A 65 -11.96 -17.48 -5.42
N ILE A 66 -11.56 -17.73 -4.17
CA ILE A 66 -12.09 -17.04 -2.99
C ILE A 66 -11.65 -15.57 -2.90
N VAL A 67 -10.48 -15.21 -3.44
CA VAL A 67 -9.98 -13.83 -3.47
C VAL A 67 -10.20 -13.16 -4.82
N ASN A 68 -10.72 -13.90 -5.81
CA ASN A 68 -11.00 -13.37 -7.14
C ASN A 68 -11.93 -12.14 -7.12
N PRO A 69 -12.96 -12.03 -6.26
CA PRO A 69 -13.73 -10.79 -6.16
C PRO A 69 -12.86 -9.57 -5.83
N LEU A 70 -11.79 -9.73 -5.05
CA LEU A 70 -10.88 -8.62 -4.71
C LEU A 70 -10.08 -8.15 -5.92
N PHE A 71 -9.76 -9.02 -6.88
CA PHE A 71 -8.83 -8.69 -7.96
C PHE A 71 -9.48 -8.62 -9.34
N ALA A 72 -10.72 -9.07 -9.53
CA ALA A 72 -11.39 -9.05 -10.84
C ALA A 72 -11.88 -7.63 -11.23
N PRO A 73 -11.60 -7.14 -12.46
CA PRO A 73 -10.78 -7.77 -13.48
C PRO A 73 -9.30 -7.72 -13.08
N ASN A 74 -8.60 -8.84 -13.23
CA ASN A 74 -7.20 -9.05 -12.82
C ASN A 74 -6.23 -8.20 -13.65
N GLN A 75 -6.33 -6.89 -13.49
CA GLN A 75 -5.66 -5.84 -14.23
C GLN A 75 -5.33 -4.73 -13.23
N GLY A 76 -4.25 -4.01 -13.49
CA GLY A 76 -3.77 -2.98 -12.58
C GLY A 76 -3.31 -3.54 -11.23
N VAL A 77 -3.23 -2.63 -10.26
CA VAL A 77 -2.92 -2.94 -8.86
C VAL A 77 -4.11 -3.64 -8.21
N LEU A 78 -5.31 -3.07 -8.36
CA LEU A 78 -6.55 -3.60 -7.78
C LEU A 78 -7.74 -3.35 -8.73
N ARG A 79 -8.40 -4.41 -9.22
CA ARG A 79 -9.69 -4.32 -9.98
C ARG A 79 -9.67 -3.35 -11.17
N GLY A 80 -8.54 -3.26 -11.88
CA GLY A 80 -8.35 -2.34 -13.00
C GLY A 80 -8.02 -0.90 -12.59
N VAL A 81 -7.68 -0.67 -11.33
CA VAL A 81 -7.15 0.60 -10.80
C VAL A 81 -5.64 0.47 -10.60
N ASP A 82 -4.93 1.53 -10.95
CA ASP A 82 -3.48 1.69 -10.83
C ASP A 82 -3.12 3.06 -10.23
N PHE A 83 -1.85 3.26 -9.87
CA PHE A 83 -1.40 4.52 -9.26
C PHE A 83 -1.44 5.72 -10.21
N SER A 84 -1.57 5.48 -11.51
CA SER A 84 -1.79 6.55 -12.50
C SER A 84 -3.24 7.08 -12.50
N SER A 85 -4.17 6.31 -11.92
CA SER A 85 -5.61 6.59 -11.97
C SER A 85 -5.98 7.83 -11.15
N THR A 86 -6.77 8.72 -11.75
CA THR A 86 -7.38 9.87 -11.07
C THR A 86 -8.61 9.46 -10.27
N LYS A 87 -9.01 10.29 -9.30
CA LYS A 87 -10.24 10.08 -8.53
C LYS A 87 -11.48 9.90 -9.41
N THR A 88 -11.57 10.64 -10.51
CA THR A 88 -12.69 10.54 -11.46
C THR A 88 -12.70 9.22 -12.19
N GLU A 89 -11.54 8.71 -12.59
CA GLU A 89 -11.42 7.42 -13.29
C GLU A 89 -11.78 6.26 -12.37
N VAL A 90 -11.28 6.25 -11.13
CA VAL A 90 -11.63 5.21 -10.13
C VAL A 90 -13.15 5.18 -9.90
N LYS A 91 -13.81 6.34 -9.79
CA LYS A 91 -15.27 6.38 -9.66
C LYS A 91 -16.03 5.82 -10.86
N ALA A 92 -15.45 5.92 -12.06
CA ALA A 92 -16.07 5.43 -13.28
C ALA A 92 -15.83 3.92 -13.49
N SER A 93 -14.67 3.42 -13.07
CA SER A 93 -14.25 2.02 -13.27
C SER A 93 -14.75 1.09 -12.16
N GLU A 94 -14.66 1.50 -10.89
CA GLU A 94 -14.99 0.64 -9.74
C GLU A 94 -16.46 0.17 -9.79
N LYS A 95 -16.66 -1.11 -9.50
CA LYS A 95 -17.96 -1.80 -9.50
C LYS A 95 -18.46 -2.15 -8.11
N ALA A 96 -17.61 -2.04 -7.09
CA ALA A 96 -18.00 -2.10 -5.69
C ALA A 96 -18.99 -0.96 -5.33
N GLU A 97 -19.72 -1.11 -4.23
CA GLU A 97 -20.67 -0.11 -3.77
C GLU A 97 -19.93 1.06 -3.10
N LEU A 98 -20.13 2.29 -3.59
CA LEU A 98 -19.54 3.48 -2.96
C LEU A 98 -20.29 3.80 -1.66
N LEU A 99 -19.61 3.69 -0.52
CA LEU A 99 -20.15 4.03 0.80
C LEU A 99 -19.93 5.50 1.16
N LYS A 100 -18.74 6.03 0.87
CA LYS A 100 -18.35 7.39 1.29
C LYS A 100 -17.40 8.04 0.29
N GLU A 101 -17.58 9.33 0.10
CA GLU A 101 -16.60 10.20 -0.55
C GLU A 101 -16.28 11.36 0.40
N GLU A 102 -15.02 11.54 0.75
CA GLU A 102 -14.58 12.60 1.66
C GLU A 102 -13.22 13.14 1.23
N GLY A 103 -13.17 14.43 0.86
CA GLY A 103 -11.92 15.09 0.46
C GLY A 103 -11.20 14.34 -0.66
N SER A 104 -9.99 13.85 -0.34
CA SER A 104 -9.12 13.08 -1.23
C SER A 104 -9.28 11.57 -1.09
N SER A 105 -10.41 11.07 -0.56
CA SER A 105 -10.63 9.64 -0.38
C SER A 105 -11.98 9.17 -0.92
N LEU A 106 -12.02 7.91 -1.34
CA LEU A 106 -13.21 7.14 -1.69
C LEU A 106 -13.21 5.84 -0.89
N LEU A 107 -14.35 5.51 -0.27
CA LEU A 107 -14.58 4.27 0.44
C LEU A 107 -15.66 3.48 -0.27
N TYR A 108 -15.31 2.26 -0.68
CA TYR A 108 -16.21 1.29 -1.27
C TYR A 108 -16.37 0.08 -0.36
N THR A 109 -17.43 -0.69 -0.55
CA THR A 109 -17.62 -2.00 0.06
C THR A 109 -17.93 -3.05 -1.01
N LEU A 110 -17.44 -4.25 -0.76
CA LEU A 110 -17.49 -5.37 -1.69
C LEU A 110 -17.82 -6.65 -0.92
N ASP A 111 -18.93 -7.29 -1.26
CA ASP A 111 -19.22 -8.65 -0.78
C ASP A 111 -18.25 -9.64 -1.44
N LEU A 112 -17.52 -10.41 -0.62
CA LEU A 112 -16.65 -11.49 -1.10
C LEU A 112 -17.44 -12.79 -1.23
N ASN A 113 -18.29 -13.05 -0.24
CA ASN A 113 -19.22 -14.16 -0.20
C ASN A 113 -20.40 -13.77 0.75
N PRO A 114 -21.36 -14.67 1.05
CA PRO A 114 -22.52 -14.31 1.88
C PRO A 114 -22.23 -13.86 3.32
N ILE A 115 -21.02 -14.09 3.83
CA ILE A 115 -20.63 -13.80 5.23
C ILE A 115 -19.41 -12.87 5.31
N ASP A 116 -18.50 -12.92 4.35
CA ASP A 116 -17.28 -12.11 4.32
C ASP A 116 -17.43 -10.94 3.34
N PHE A 117 -16.87 -9.79 3.70
CA PHE A 117 -16.87 -8.57 2.88
C PHE A 117 -15.55 -7.83 3.03
N ALA A 118 -15.28 -6.92 2.11
CA ALA A 118 -14.12 -6.06 2.15
C ALA A 118 -14.51 -4.60 1.93
N ASP A 119 -13.88 -3.71 2.69
CA ASP A 119 -13.94 -2.28 2.47
C ASP A 119 -12.67 -1.84 1.73
N ILE A 120 -12.84 -1.07 0.65
CA ILE A 120 -11.74 -0.61 -0.20
C ILE A 120 -11.66 0.92 -0.08
N THR A 121 -10.55 1.41 0.46
CA THR A 121 -10.24 2.83 0.55
C THR A 121 -9.19 3.22 -0.47
N TYR A 122 -9.57 4.09 -1.42
CA TYR A 122 -8.65 4.77 -2.32
C TYR A 122 -8.33 6.16 -1.77
N THR A 123 -7.05 6.48 -1.58
CA THR A 123 -6.57 7.81 -1.17
C THR A 123 -5.76 8.43 -2.30
N PHE A 124 -6.09 9.67 -2.63
CA PHE A 124 -5.52 10.41 -3.75
C PHE A 124 -4.59 11.52 -3.26
N GLY A 125 -3.47 11.68 -3.94
CA GLY A 125 -2.63 12.86 -3.85
C GLY A 125 -3.23 14.04 -4.63
N PRO A 126 -2.40 15.05 -5.00
CA PRO A 126 -2.87 16.20 -5.76
C PRO A 126 -3.43 15.88 -7.15
N THR A 127 -3.01 14.76 -7.75
CA THR A 127 -3.35 14.44 -9.15
C THR A 127 -3.83 13.00 -9.29
N ASN A 128 -3.10 12.04 -8.75
CA ASN A 128 -3.37 10.62 -8.93
C ASN A 128 -3.54 9.89 -7.59
N LEU A 129 -3.82 8.60 -7.67
CA LEU A 129 -3.89 7.69 -6.54
C LEU A 129 -2.54 7.59 -5.84
N ASP A 130 -2.56 7.62 -4.51
CA ASP A 130 -1.37 7.59 -3.63
C ASP A 130 -1.34 6.29 -2.81
N ARG A 131 -2.52 5.84 -2.36
CA ARG A 131 -2.65 4.63 -1.52
C ARG A 131 -3.96 3.90 -1.74
N ILE A 132 -3.91 2.58 -1.66
CA ILE A 132 -5.05 1.67 -1.62
C ILE A 132 -5.00 0.90 -0.29
N ILE A 133 -6.10 0.86 0.45
CA ILE A 133 -6.27 0.01 1.63
C ILE A 133 -7.48 -0.89 1.40
N VAL A 134 -7.34 -2.18 1.70
CA VAL A 134 -8.44 -3.15 1.67
C VAL A 134 -8.55 -3.80 3.04
N ASP A 135 -9.62 -3.49 3.77
CA ASP A 135 -9.96 -4.11 5.04
C ASP A 135 -10.89 -5.30 4.77
N ILE A 136 -10.40 -6.53 4.95
CA ILE A 136 -11.15 -7.78 4.77
C ILE A 136 -11.70 -8.21 6.13
N TYR A 137 -13.01 -8.38 6.21
CA TYR A 137 -13.72 -8.87 7.38
C TYR A 137 -14.19 -10.30 7.14
N THR A 138 -13.86 -11.19 8.07
CA THR A 138 -14.19 -12.61 7.95
C THR A 138 -15.04 -13.10 9.11
N GLU A 139 -15.74 -14.21 8.93
CA GLU A 139 -16.57 -14.79 9.99
C GLU A 139 -15.75 -15.25 11.21
N ASN A 140 -14.54 -15.78 11.01
CA ASN A 140 -13.75 -16.42 12.06
C ASN A 140 -12.24 -16.42 11.72
N LEU A 141 -11.40 -16.73 12.71
CA LEU A 141 -9.94 -16.75 12.57
C LEU A 141 -9.43 -17.77 11.54
N GLU A 142 -10.14 -18.89 11.34
CA GLU A 142 -9.78 -19.91 10.35
C GLU A 142 -9.95 -19.34 8.93
N SER A 143 -11.06 -18.64 8.67
CA SER A 143 -11.28 -17.91 7.42
C SER A 143 -10.20 -16.84 7.20
N ALA A 144 -9.88 -16.02 8.20
CA ALA A 144 -8.82 -15.01 8.12
C ALA A 144 -7.46 -15.62 7.75
N ALA A 145 -7.06 -16.71 8.43
CA ALA A 145 -5.82 -17.42 8.14
C ALA A 145 -5.79 -18.00 6.71
N ASN A 146 -6.93 -18.53 6.23
CA ASN A 146 -7.03 -19.03 4.86
C ASN A 146 -6.91 -17.91 3.81
N TYR A 147 -7.53 -16.74 4.04
CA TYR A 147 -7.31 -15.57 3.18
C TYR A 147 -5.83 -15.15 3.19
N GLN A 148 -5.18 -15.15 4.35
CA GLN A 148 -3.78 -14.76 4.48
C GLN A 148 -2.88 -15.64 3.61
N GLU A 149 -2.97 -16.97 3.75
CA GLU A 149 -2.15 -17.92 2.99
C GLU A 149 -2.33 -17.72 1.47
N LEU A 150 -3.58 -17.54 1.02
CA LEU A 150 -3.89 -17.37 -0.39
C LEU A 150 -3.40 -16.02 -0.95
N LEU A 151 -3.51 -14.95 -0.17
CA LEU A 151 -3.05 -13.62 -0.55
C LEU A 151 -1.52 -13.53 -0.55
N GLU A 152 -0.85 -14.13 0.43
CA GLU A 152 0.61 -14.26 0.44
C GLU A 152 1.10 -15.05 -0.78
N SER A 153 0.47 -16.18 -1.09
CA SER A 153 0.80 -16.95 -2.29
C SER A 153 0.58 -16.14 -3.58
N PHE A 154 -0.50 -15.35 -3.64
CA PHE A 154 -0.79 -14.48 -4.78
C PHE A 154 0.25 -13.37 -4.92
N PHE A 155 0.61 -12.68 -3.83
CA PHE A 155 1.59 -11.59 -3.84
C PHE A 155 2.99 -12.11 -4.16
N ASN A 156 3.39 -13.27 -3.63
CA ASN A 156 4.65 -13.93 -3.97
C ASN A 156 4.75 -14.29 -5.45
N ALA A 157 3.62 -14.57 -6.10
CA ALA A 157 3.59 -14.86 -7.53
C ALA A 157 3.57 -13.58 -8.40
N LYS A 158 2.89 -12.52 -7.93
CA LYS A 158 2.67 -11.28 -8.69
C LYS A 158 3.79 -10.25 -8.51
N TYR A 159 4.38 -10.17 -7.33
CA TYR A 159 5.30 -9.10 -6.92
C TYR A 159 6.65 -9.65 -6.47
N LYS A 160 7.61 -8.74 -6.30
CA LYS A 160 8.93 -9.10 -5.78
C LYS A 160 8.87 -9.18 -4.26
N ASP A 161 9.02 -10.38 -3.74
CA ASP A 161 9.06 -10.62 -2.31
C ASP A 161 10.24 -9.90 -1.62
N ARG A 162 9.94 -9.34 -0.44
CA ARG A 162 10.82 -8.72 0.53
C ARG A 162 10.32 -9.11 1.92
N THR A 163 11.19 -9.09 2.93
CA THR A 163 10.77 -9.39 4.31
C THR A 163 9.56 -8.52 4.72
N GLU A 164 8.40 -9.18 4.88
CA GLU A 164 7.09 -8.60 5.29
C GLU A 164 6.45 -7.63 4.28
N LEU A 165 6.99 -7.52 3.06
CA LEU A 165 6.60 -6.54 2.05
C LEU A 165 6.76 -7.12 0.64
N TRP A 166 6.07 -6.54 -0.33
CA TRP A 166 6.31 -6.85 -1.73
C TRP A 166 6.53 -5.58 -2.53
N ASP A 167 7.52 -5.58 -3.42
CA ASP A 167 7.75 -4.48 -4.35
C ASP A 167 7.07 -4.80 -5.69
N GLY A 168 6.27 -3.87 -6.21
CA GLY A 168 5.53 -4.01 -7.46
C GLY A 168 5.71 -2.82 -8.40
N ALA A 169 5.35 -3.03 -9.66
CA ALA A 169 5.21 -1.97 -10.66
C ALA A 169 4.03 -2.22 -11.56
N GLU A 170 3.31 -1.14 -11.89
CA GLU A 170 2.17 -1.16 -12.79
C GLU A 170 2.08 0.18 -13.52
N GLU A 171 1.90 0.15 -14.84
CA GLU A 171 1.83 1.35 -15.70
C GLU A 171 2.92 2.41 -15.45
N GLY A 172 4.13 1.95 -15.07
CA GLY A 172 5.29 2.80 -14.80
C GLY A 172 5.38 3.36 -13.38
N ALA A 173 4.37 3.18 -12.55
CA ALA A 173 4.42 3.53 -11.13
C ALA A 173 5.02 2.39 -10.30
N LEU A 174 5.92 2.74 -9.37
CA LEU A 174 6.47 1.81 -8.38
C LEU A 174 5.64 1.86 -7.11
N PHE A 175 5.45 0.71 -6.46
CA PHE A 175 4.73 0.65 -5.20
C PHE A 175 5.25 -0.45 -4.28
N THR A 176 4.88 -0.35 -3.02
CA THR A 176 5.00 -1.45 -2.05
C THR A 176 3.63 -1.98 -1.69
N ALA A 177 3.55 -3.28 -1.42
CA ALA A 177 2.36 -3.95 -0.90
C ALA A 177 2.68 -4.65 0.42
N ASN A 178 1.71 -4.73 1.33
CA ASN A 178 1.81 -5.57 2.53
C ASN A 178 0.46 -6.16 2.93
N ILE A 179 0.52 -7.16 3.80
CA ILE A 179 -0.62 -7.82 4.42
C ILE A 179 -0.41 -7.72 5.93
N ILE A 180 -1.42 -7.25 6.65
CA ILE A 180 -1.42 -7.15 8.11
C ILE A 180 -2.59 -7.97 8.64
N ASN A 181 -2.32 -8.88 9.59
CA ASN A 181 -3.40 -9.56 10.30
C ASN A 181 -4.10 -8.59 11.26
N ALA A 182 -5.41 -8.49 11.14
CA ALA A 182 -6.24 -7.96 12.21
C ALA A 182 -6.51 -9.12 13.18
N ASP A 183 -5.54 -9.38 14.07
CA ASP A 183 -5.65 -10.37 15.16
C ASP A 183 -6.68 -9.91 16.22
N ASP A 184 -7.94 -9.79 15.81
CA ASP A 184 -9.08 -9.46 16.64
C ASP A 184 -10.05 -10.64 16.64
N GLU A 185 -10.22 -11.30 17.79
CA GLU A 185 -11.15 -12.42 17.92
C GLU A 185 -12.62 -11.99 17.72
N GLU A 186 -12.95 -10.71 17.94
CA GLU A 186 -14.31 -10.18 17.77
C GLU A 186 -14.58 -9.72 16.33
N SER A 187 -13.53 -9.44 15.56
CA SER A 187 -13.61 -8.99 14.17
C SER A 187 -12.41 -9.49 13.35
N PRO A 188 -12.30 -10.81 13.12
CA PRO A 188 -11.14 -11.41 12.48
C PRO A 188 -11.05 -10.99 11.02
N GLY A 189 -9.84 -10.66 10.57
CA GLY A 189 -9.67 -10.11 9.24
C GLY A 189 -8.23 -9.81 8.86
N LEU A 190 -8.09 -9.13 7.73
CA LEU A 190 -6.80 -8.74 7.16
C LEU A 190 -6.88 -7.32 6.63
N VAL A 191 -5.75 -6.63 6.65
CA VAL A 191 -5.60 -5.34 5.96
C VAL A 191 -4.54 -5.49 4.89
N LEU A 192 -4.92 -5.21 3.65
CA LEU A 192 -3.99 -5.12 2.53
C LEU A 192 -3.70 -3.65 2.25
N ILE A 193 -2.44 -3.29 2.06
CA ILE A 193 -2.07 -1.91 1.73
C ILE A 193 -1.18 -1.92 0.51
N TRP A 194 -1.47 -1.04 -0.43
CA TRP A 194 -0.54 -0.66 -1.50
C TRP A 194 -0.25 0.84 -1.39
N GLU A 195 1.01 1.22 -1.41
CA GLU A 195 1.46 2.61 -1.32
C GLU A 195 2.46 2.93 -2.43
N GLU A 196 2.21 4.02 -3.16
CA GLU A 196 3.10 4.51 -4.22
C GLU A 196 4.48 4.86 -3.63
N VAL A 197 5.55 4.45 -4.30
CA VAL A 197 6.91 4.84 -3.94
C VAL A 197 7.24 6.11 -4.72
N ALA A 198 7.33 7.25 -4.04
CA ALA A 198 7.76 8.50 -4.64
C ALA A 198 9.19 8.36 -5.21
N GLU A 199 9.40 8.84 -6.45
CA GLU A 199 10.73 9.00 -7.01
C GLU A 199 11.47 10.13 -6.26
N GLU A 200 12.60 9.80 -5.61
CA GLU A 200 13.49 10.76 -4.92
C GLU A 200 14.33 11.62 -5.88
#